data_AF-A0A662DCY5-F1
#
_entry.id   AF-A0A662DCY5-F1
#
_cell.length_a   1.000
_cell.length_b   1.000
_cell.length_c   1.000
_cell.angle_alpha   90.00
_cell.angle_beta   90.00
_cell.angle_gamma   90.00
#
_symmetry.space_group_name_H-M   'P 1'
#
loop_
_entity.id
_entity.type
_entity.pdbx_description
1 polymer ?
#
loop_
_entity_poly.entity_id
_entity_poly.type
_entity_poly.pdbx_seq_one_letter_code
_entity_poly.pdbx_strand_id
1 'polypeptide(L)'
;MPEKDVISKVKESLKDKIISWEEKSTRRHYFTVKKSDIVPVSRYLFEKAKARFVTASGIDTPKGIEILYHFSFDRQGGKVVTVKVLVPKEKCEIESIAPSIPGASFIEREIQELLVVKFLNHPDPSPLLTSD
;
A
#
# COMPACT_ATOMS: atom_id res chain seq x y z
N MET A 1 19.78 17.59 -18.76
CA MET A 1 19.67 16.12 -18.61
C MET A 1 18.21 15.80 -18.37
N PRO A 2 17.55 14.89 -19.12
CA PRO A 2 16.18 14.54 -18.79
C PRO A 2 16.21 13.90 -17.40
N GLU A 3 15.43 14.47 -16.49
CA GLU A 3 15.33 14.03 -15.11
C GLU A 3 15.00 12.53 -15.10
N LYS A 4 15.85 11.69 -14.49
CA LYS A 4 15.57 10.25 -14.37
C LYS A 4 14.18 10.09 -13.76
N ASP A 5 13.30 9.40 -14.49
CA ASP A 5 11.92 9.16 -14.07
C ASP A 5 11.88 8.65 -12.63
N VAL A 6 11.08 9.29 -11.78
CA VAL A 6 10.90 8.94 -10.37
C VAL A 6 10.55 7.45 -10.20
N ILE A 7 9.78 6.91 -11.15
CA ILE A 7 9.38 5.50 -11.15
C ILE A 7 10.57 4.57 -11.36
N SER A 8 11.51 4.94 -12.21
CA SER A 8 12.73 4.15 -12.44
C SER A 8 13.59 4.09 -11.19
N LYS A 9 13.75 5.21 -10.48
CA LYS A 9 14.48 5.26 -9.20
C LYS A 9 13.81 4.40 -8.12
N VAL A 10 12.48 4.44 -8.05
CA VAL A 10 11.70 3.62 -7.11
C VAL A 10 11.86 2.13 -7.44
N LYS A 11 11.77 1.75 -8.71
CA LYS A 11 11.99 0.37 -9.18
C LYS A 11 13.39 -0.13 -8.81
N GLU A 12 14.42 0.66 -9.04
CA GLU A 12 15.81 0.31 -8.68
C GLU A 12 15.96 0.09 -7.17
N SER A 13 15.36 0.98 -6.36
CA SER A 13 15.49 0.95 -4.90
C SER A 13 14.69 -0.18 -4.23
N LEU A 14 13.62 -0.63 -4.88
CA LEU A 14 12.71 -1.66 -4.37
C LEU A 14 12.82 -2.99 -5.14
N LYS A 15 13.81 -3.16 -6.00
CA LYS A 15 13.95 -4.31 -6.90
C LYS A 15 13.82 -5.67 -6.20
N ASP A 16 14.35 -5.78 -4.98
CA ASP A 16 14.39 -7.05 -4.24
C ASP A 16 13.07 -7.35 -3.50
N LYS A 17 12.14 -6.39 -3.46
CA LYS A 17 10.85 -6.47 -2.74
C LYS A 17 9.65 -6.54 -3.68
N ILE A 18 9.83 -6.15 -4.93
CA ILE A 18 8.79 -6.18 -5.96
C ILE A 18 8.80 -7.58 -6.60
N ILE A 19 7.70 -8.31 -6.43
CA ILE A 19 7.47 -9.60 -7.10
C ILE A 19 7.20 -9.38 -8.58
N SER A 20 6.33 -8.43 -8.89
CA SER A 20 5.98 -8.05 -10.26
C SER A 20 5.57 -6.59 -10.32
N TRP A 21 5.72 -5.98 -11.49
CA TRP A 21 5.24 -4.64 -11.73
C TRP A 21 4.49 -4.55 -13.05
N GLU A 22 3.49 -3.67 -13.09
CA GLU A 22 2.68 -3.41 -14.27
C GLU A 22 2.59 -1.90 -14.48
N GLU A 23 2.72 -1.46 -15.72
CA GLU A 23 2.41 -0.09 -16.12
C GLU A 23 1.10 -0.11 -16.90
N LYS A 24 0.02 0.36 -16.26
CA LYS A 24 -1.31 0.44 -16.88
C LYS A 24 -1.46 1.70 -17.73
N SER A 25 -0.73 2.74 -17.38
CA SER A 25 -0.60 3.96 -18.19
C SER A 25 0.68 4.69 -17.80
N THR A 26 1.03 5.74 -18.56
CA THR A 26 2.18 6.63 -18.28
C THR A 26 2.17 7.26 -16.88
N ARG A 27 1.03 7.23 -16.18
CA ARG A 27 0.87 7.75 -14.82
C ARG A 27 0.49 6.69 -13.79
N ARG A 28 0.16 5.46 -14.18
CA ARG A 28 -0.35 4.43 -13.25
C ARG A 28 0.54 3.21 -13.26
N HIS A 29 1.25 3.02 -12.16
CA HIS A 29 2.18 1.91 -11.96
C HIS A 29 1.72 1.07 -10.79
N TYR A 30 1.73 -0.25 -10.94
CA TYR A 30 1.32 -1.21 -9.92
C TYR A 30 2.51 -2.06 -9.56
N PHE A 31 2.80 -2.16 -8.26
CA PHE A 31 3.87 -3.00 -7.73
C PHE A 31 3.26 -4.06 -6.82
N THR A 32 3.41 -5.31 -7.20
CA THR A 32 3.00 -6.45 -6.36
C THR A 32 4.14 -6.79 -5.42
N VAL A 33 3.86 -6.82 -4.12
CA VAL A 33 4.84 -7.10 -3.06
C VAL A 33 4.36 -8.22 -2.15
N LYS A 34 5.28 -8.84 -1.40
CA LYS A 34 4.91 -9.80 -0.35
C LYS A 34 4.32 -9.04 0.84
N LYS A 35 3.46 -9.71 1.62
CA LYS A 35 2.92 -9.13 2.86
C LYS A 35 3.99 -8.70 3.86
N SER A 36 5.14 -9.39 3.89
CA SER A 36 6.29 -9.04 4.74
C SER A 36 6.97 -7.73 4.35
N ASP A 37 6.80 -7.28 3.11
CA ASP A 37 7.50 -6.12 2.57
C ASP A 37 6.63 -4.85 2.55
N ILE A 38 5.36 -4.93 2.97
CA ILE A 38 4.44 -3.79 2.86
C ILE A 38 4.91 -2.58 3.68
N VAL A 39 5.32 -2.78 4.93
CA VAL A 39 5.79 -1.70 5.81
C VAL A 39 7.06 -1.05 5.25
N PRO A 40 8.15 -1.78 4.93
CA PRO A 40 9.35 -1.13 4.41
C PRO A 40 9.13 -0.47 3.04
N VAL A 41 8.29 -1.03 2.17
CA VAL A 41 7.95 -0.42 0.87
C VAL A 41 7.15 0.87 1.06
N SER A 42 6.07 0.83 1.85
CA SER A 42 5.23 2.01 2.13
C SER A 42 6.01 3.11 2.83
N ARG A 43 6.86 2.76 3.80
CA ARG A 43 7.76 3.71 4.48
C ARG A 43 8.74 4.35 3.49
N TYR A 44 9.36 3.56 2.60
CA TYR A 44 10.25 4.08 1.58
C TYR A 44 9.53 5.08 0.67
N LEU A 45 8.33 4.74 0.16
CA LEU A 45 7.56 5.60 -0.73
C LEU A 45 7.19 6.92 -0.03
N PHE A 46 6.72 6.84 1.21
CA PHE A 46 6.27 8.01 1.96
C PHE A 46 7.43 8.90 2.43
N GLU A 47 8.42 8.34 3.11
CA GLU A 47 9.47 9.12 3.79
C GLU A 47 10.62 9.49 2.87
N LYS A 48 11.10 8.55 2.04
CA LYS A 48 12.29 8.75 1.19
C LYS A 48 11.92 9.24 -0.19
N ALA A 49 10.97 8.60 -0.85
CA ALA A 49 10.53 9.00 -2.18
C ALA A 49 9.60 10.23 -2.15
N LYS A 50 9.15 10.65 -0.96
CA LYS A 50 8.27 11.81 -0.74
C LYS A 50 6.94 11.70 -1.50
N ALA A 51 6.46 10.49 -1.74
CA ALA A 51 5.15 10.26 -2.31
C ALA A 51 4.09 10.50 -1.24
N ARG A 52 3.01 11.20 -1.59
CA ARG A 52 1.88 11.38 -0.69
C ARG A 52 1.06 10.10 -0.66
N PHE A 53 0.72 9.61 0.54
CA PHE A 53 -0.27 8.57 0.69
C PHE A 53 -1.66 9.12 0.32
N VAL A 54 -2.34 8.47 -0.62
CA VAL A 54 -3.64 8.90 -1.15
C VAL A 54 -4.77 8.21 -0.43
N THR A 55 -4.81 6.88 -0.53
CA THR A 55 -5.81 6.01 0.09
C THR A 55 -5.35 4.56 -0.01
N ALA A 56 -6.07 3.65 0.63
CA ALA A 56 -5.97 2.23 0.38
C ALA A 56 -7.35 1.65 0.04
N SER A 57 -7.38 0.55 -0.70
CA SER A 57 -8.60 -0.19 -1.00
C SER A 57 -8.39 -1.68 -0.77
N GLY A 58 -9.42 -2.35 -0.24
CA GLY A 58 -9.44 -3.79 -0.07
C GLY A 58 -10.41 -4.43 -1.07
N ILE A 59 -10.01 -5.56 -1.65
CA ILE A 59 -10.81 -6.34 -2.59
C ILE A 59 -10.84 -7.79 -2.11
N ASP A 60 -12.03 -8.32 -1.85
CA ASP A 60 -12.19 -9.75 -1.59
C ASP A 60 -12.09 -10.54 -2.90
N THR A 61 -11.14 -11.45 -2.98
CA THR A 61 -10.95 -12.34 -4.13
C THR A 61 -10.97 -13.81 -3.68
N PRO A 62 -11.19 -14.76 -4.61
CA PRO A 62 -11.10 -16.19 -4.28
C PRO A 62 -9.74 -16.62 -3.71
N LYS A 63 -8.66 -15.87 -3.98
CA LYS A 63 -7.30 -16.19 -3.51
C LYS A 63 -6.96 -15.58 -2.14
N GLY A 64 -7.76 -14.64 -1.64
CA GLY A 64 -7.36 -13.79 -0.52
C GLY A 64 -7.93 -12.38 -0.62
N ILE A 65 -7.68 -11.58 0.41
CA ILE A 65 -7.97 -10.15 0.39
C ILE A 65 -6.80 -9.44 -0.29
N GLU A 66 -7.04 -8.79 -1.42
CA GLU A 66 -6.07 -7.91 -2.05
C GLU A 66 -6.20 -6.50 -1.48
N ILE A 67 -5.11 -5.97 -0.94
CA ILE A 67 -5.05 -4.59 -0.46
C ILE A 67 -4.16 -3.79 -1.42
N LEU A 68 -4.67 -2.64 -1.86
CA LEU A 68 -4.02 -1.73 -2.79
C LEU A 68 -3.78 -0.40 -2.08
N TYR A 69 -2.51 -0.09 -1.80
CA TYR A 69 -2.11 1.18 -1.21
C TYR A 69 -1.65 2.15 -2.30
N HIS A 70 -2.27 3.32 -2.37
CA HIS A 70 -2.03 4.28 -3.44
C HIS A 70 -1.14 5.43 -2.96
N PHE A 71 -0.03 5.65 -3.66
CA PHE A 71 0.93 6.72 -3.40
C PHE A 71 1.06 7.62 -4.63
N SER A 72 0.93 8.94 -4.45
CA SER A 72 1.02 9.91 -5.53
C SER A 72 2.30 10.72 -5.47
N PHE A 73 2.97 10.83 -6.62
CA PHE A 73 4.07 11.73 -6.90
C PHE A 73 3.53 13.01 -7.54
N ASP A 74 2.83 13.82 -6.72
CA ASP A 74 2.10 14.99 -7.20
C ASP A 74 3.00 15.98 -7.97
N ARG A 75 4.25 16.16 -7.50
CA ARG A 75 5.23 17.07 -8.10
C ARG A 75 5.96 16.50 -9.31
N GLN A 76 5.86 15.19 -9.57
CA GLN A 76 6.55 14.51 -10.68
C GLN A 76 5.56 14.00 -11.73
N GLY A 77 4.68 14.90 -12.19
CA GLY A 77 3.72 14.62 -13.26
C GLY A 77 2.46 13.89 -12.79
N GLY A 78 2.19 13.84 -11.47
CA GLY A 78 1.01 13.20 -10.91
C GLY A 78 0.99 11.69 -11.15
N LYS A 79 2.16 11.05 -11.11
CA LYS A 79 2.29 9.59 -11.24
C LYS A 79 1.85 8.92 -9.95
N VAL A 80 1.09 7.85 -10.06
CA VAL A 80 0.59 7.07 -8.94
C VAL A 80 1.23 5.69 -8.97
N VAL A 81 1.82 5.33 -7.84
CA VAL A 81 2.29 3.98 -7.55
C VAL A 81 1.27 3.32 -6.63
N THR A 82 0.69 2.22 -7.09
CA THR A 82 -0.18 1.37 -6.30
C THR A 82 0.61 0.16 -5.83
N VAL A 83 0.80 0.03 -4.52
CA VAL A 83 1.41 -1.16 -3.92
C VAL A 83 0.30 -2.17 -3.64
N LYS A 84 0.32 -3.29 -4.36
CA LYS A 84 -0.63 -4.38 -4.24
C LYS A 84 -0.03 -5.48 -3.37
N VAL A 85 -0.80 -5.93 -2.38
CA VAL A 85 -0.46 -7.06 -1.52
C VAL A 85 -1.65 -8.00 -1.44
N LEU A 86 -1.39 -9.31 -1.57
CA LEU A 86 -2.39 -10.35 -1.37
C LEU A 86 -2.23 -10.93 0.03
N VAL A 87 -3.31 -10.88 0.82
CA VAL A 87 -3.40 -11.45 2.16
C VAL A 87 -4.22 -12.75 2.08
N PRO A 88 -3.61 -13.93 2.33
CA PRO A 88 -4.32 -15.21 2.28
C PRO A 88 -5.44 -15.30 3.32
N LYS A 89 -6.56 -15.94 2.98
CA LYS A 89 -7.73 -16.05 3.89
C LYS A 89 -7.46 -16.93 5.11
N GLU A 90 -6.61 -17.95 4.98
CA GLU A 90 -6.28 -18.89 6.07
C GLU A 90 -5.62 -18.17 7.26
N LYS A 91 -4.86 -17.11 6.96
CA LYS A 91 -4.17 -16.28 7.94
C LYS A 91 -4.26 -14.82 7.50
N CYS A 92 -5.47 -14.29 7.64
CA CYS A 92 -5.90 -12.97 7.19
C CYS A 92 -5.33 -11.84 8.06
N GLU A 93 -4.01 -11.76 8.12
CA GLU A 93 -3.28 -10.76 8.90
C GLU A 93 -2.14 -10.12 8.10
N ILE A 94 -1.93 -8.84 8.35
CA ILE A 94 -0.88 -8.03 7.72
C ILE A 94 -0.39 -6.97 8.71
N GLU A 95 0.86 -6.54 8.56
CA GLU A 95 1.42 -5.43 9.32
C GLU A 95 0.80 -4.09 8.90
N SER A 96 0.35 -3.32 9.88
CA SER A 96 -0.19 -1.97 9.69
C SER A 96 0.88 -0.99 9.21
N ILE A 97 0.52 -0.13 8.25
CA ILE A 97 1.38 1.01 7.88
C ILE A 97 1.06 2.26 8.69
N ALA A 98 -0.06 2.29 9.42
CA ALA A 98 -0.50 3.43 10.23
C ALA A 98 0.55 3.99 11.21
N PRO A 99 1.41 3.17 11.86
CA PRO A 99 2.46 3.69 12.74
C PRO A 99 3.46 4.62 12.03
N SER A 100 3.71 4.41 10.73
CA SER A 100 4.60 5.27 9.93
C SER A 100 3.83 6.30 9.10
N ILE A 101 2.57 6.00 8.78
CA ILE A 101 1.71 6.80 7.89
C ILE A 101 0.36 6.99 8.58
N PRO A 102 0.20 8.02 9.44
CA PRO A 102 -1.02 8.20 10.22
C PRO A 102 -2.30 8.28 9.39
N GLY A 103 -2.20 8.76 8.15
CA GLY A 103 -3.32 8.82 7.19
C GLY A 103 -3.90 7.45 6.80
N ALA A 104 -3.20 6.34 7.08
CA ALA A 104 -3.72 4.99 6.84
C ALA A 104 -4.62 4.49 7.98
N SER A 105 -4.62 5.12 9.17
CA SER A 105 -5.26 4.60 10.38
C SER A 105 -6.76 4.29 10.18
N PHE A 106 -7.54 5.27 9.72
CA PHE A 106 -8.97 5.06 9.51
C PHE A 106 -9.27 4.07 8.38
N ILE A 107 -8.47 4.05 7.33
CA ILE A 107 -8.67 3.17 6.17
C ILE A 107 -8.37 1.72 6.55
N GLU A 108 -7.30 1.47 7.32
CA GLU A 108 -6.99 0.13 7.81
C GLU A 108 -8.06 -0.37 8.79
N ARG A 109 -8.63 0.50 9.63
CA ARG A 109 -9.78 0.16 10.48
C ARG A 109 -11.02 -0.19 9.67
N GLU A 110 -11.35 0.59 8.63
CA GLU A 110 -12.45 0.28 7.71
C GLU A 110 -12.27 -1.08 7.04
N ILE A 111 -11.08 -1.35 6.48
CA ILE A 111 -10.76 -2.64 5.84
C ILE A 111 -10.81 -3.78 6.86
N GLN A 112 -10.31 -3.56 8.07
CA GLN A 112 -10.33 -4.56 9.15
C GLN A 112 -11.75 -5.00 9.47
N GLU A 113 -12.66 -4.05 9.55
CA GLU A 113 -14.04 -4.31 9.91
C GLU A 113 -14.85 -4.92 8.77
N LEU A 114 -14.74 -4.36 7.56
CA LEU A 114 -15.52 -4.82 6.40
C LEU A 114 -15.02 -6.13 5.80
N LEU A 115 -13.70 -6.34 5.78
CA LEU A 115 -13.07 -7.49 5.11
C LEU A 115 -12.43 -8.49 6.09
N VAL A 116 -12.58 -8.25 7.41
CA VAL A 116 -12.10 -9.14 8.47
C VAL A 116 -10.58 -9.40 8.35
N VAL A 117 -9.82 -8.36 7.99
CA VAL A 117 -8.35 -8.39 7.91
C VAL A 117 -7.77 -7.88 9.21
N LYS A 118 -6.95 -8.69 9.89
CA LYS A 118 -6.28 -8.25 11.12
C LYS A 118 -5.03 -7.43 10.79
N PHE A 119 -5.04 -6.14 11.12
CA PHE A 119 -3.86 -5.29 11.03
C PHE A 119 -3.03 -5.37 12.32
N LEU A 120 -1.87 -6.01 12.23
CA LEU A 120 -0.92 -6.13 13.33
C LEU A 120 -0.25 -4.78 13.58
N ASN A 121 0.02 -4.46 14.85
CA ASN A 121 0.67 -3.22 15.28
C ASN A 121 -0.06 -1.93 14.88
N HIS A 122 -1.37 -2.00 14.59
CA HIS A 122 -2.20 -0.82 14.38
C HIS A 122 -2.32 -0.03 15.70
N PRO A 123 -2.13 1.30 15.70
CA PRO A 123 -2.15 2.10 16.93
C PRO A 123 -3.51 2.12 17.63
N ASP A 124 -4.60 1.98 16.86
CA ASP A 124 -5.97 1.91 17.37
C ASP A 124 -6.79 0.91 16.53
N PRO A 125 -6.91 -0.36 16.94
CA PRO A 125 -7.62 -1.38 16.17
C PRO A 125 -9.13 -1.42 16.44
N SER A 126 -9.70 -0.40 17.10
CA SER A 126 -11.13 -0.38 17.41
C SER A 126 -12.02 -0.36 16.15
N PRO A 127 -13.22 -0.97 16.19
CA PRO A 127 -14.23 -0.80 15.14
C PRO A 127 -14.49 0.67 14.82
N LEU A 128 -14.81 0.97 13.57
CA LEU A 128 -15.03 2.31 13.05
C LEU A 128 -16.45 2.53 12.53
N LEU A 129 -17.10 1.53 11.93
CA LEU A 129 -18.36 1.73 11.19
C LEU A 129 -19.60 1.19 11.91
N THR A 130 -19.54 0.00 12.49
CA THR A 130 -20.67 -0.63 13.17
C THR A 130 -20.95 0.05 14.51
N SER A 131 -22.23 0.33 14.76
CA SER A 131 -22.71 0.76 16.07
C SER A 131 -22.55 -0.35 17.11
N ASP A 132 -22.39 0.07 18.37
CA ASP A 132 -22.38 -0.81 19.56
C ASP A 132 -23.73 -1.51 19.79
#